data_AF-A0A0A2B9M1-F1
#
_entry.id   AF-A0A0A2B9M1-F1
#
_cell.length_a   1.000
_cell.length_b   1.000
_cell.length_c   1.000
_cell.angle_alpha   90.00
_cell.angle_beta   90.00
_cell.angle_gamma   90.00
#
_symmetry.space_group_name_H-M   'P 1'
#
loop_
_entity.id
_entity.type
_entity.pdbx_description
1 polymer ?
#
loop_
_entity_poly.entity_id
_entity_poly.type
_entity_poly.pdbx_seq_one_letter_code
_entity_poly.pdbx_strand_id
1 'polypeptide(L)' 'MMNDSYHIYFKGEILFKNLSKDEFEFVWGKLYISYINALNKELTYELVSESNIMEPAFNLEPSY' A
#
# COMPACT_ATOMS: atom_id res chain seq x y z
N MET A 1 4.18 18.24 -4.55
CA MET A 1 4.29 17.39 -3.34
C MET A 1 3.56 16.11 -3.67
N MET A 2 4.26 14.98 -3.79
CA MET A 2 3.60 13.67 -3.95
C MET A 2 2.96 13.32 -2.60
N ASN A 3 1.64 13.12 -2.57
CA ASN A 3 0.96 12.62 -1.38
C ASN A 3 0.97 11.10 -1.42
N ASP A 4 2.09 10.51 -1.03
CA ASP A 4 2.16 9.07 -0.82
C ASP A 4 1.40 8.73 0.47
N SER A 5 0.51 7.74 0.38
CA SER A 5 -0.32 7.28 1.50
C SER A 5 -0.23 5.76 1.62
N TYR A 6 -0.10 5.27 2.85
CA TYR A 6 0.04 3.85 3.14
C TYR A 6 -1.24 3.29 3.77
N HIS A 7 -1.69 2.14 3.27
CA HIS A 7 -2.83 1.38 3.79
C HIS A 7 -2.36 0.03 4.32
N ILE A 8 -2.84 -0.37 5.49
CA ILE A 8 -2.53 -1.64 6.14
C ILE A 8 -3.78 -2.49 6.19
N TYR A 9 -3.66 -3.74 5.74
CA TYR A 9 -4.74 -4.71 5.72
C TYR A 9 -4.40 -5.94 6.57
N PHE A 10 -5.42 -6.50 7.21
CA PHE A 10 -5.33 -7.74 7.96
C PHE A 10 -6.45 -8.66 7.50
N LYS A 11 -6.08 -9.84 6.98
CA LYS A 11 -7.05 -10.80 6.40
C LYS A 11 -7.99 -10.19 5.35
N GLY A 12 -7.50 -9.21 4.57
CA GLY A 12 -8.30 -8.51 3.57
C GLY A 12 -9.20 -7.40 4.12
N GLU A 13 -9.23 -7.18 5.43
CA GLU A 13 -9.92 -6.05 6.05
C GLU A 13 -8.96 -4.88 6.26
N ILE A 14 -9.46 -3.65 6.09
CA ILE A 14 -8.65 -2.44 6.28
C ILE A 14 -8.48 -2.15 7.77
N LEU A 15 -7.25 -2.12 8.27
CA LEU A 15 -6.95 -1.73 9.65
C LEU A 15 -6.63 -0.24 9.74
N PHE A 16 -5.80 0.25 8.83
CA PHE A 16 -5.36 1.64 8.79
C PHE A 16 -5.31 2.12 7.34
N LYS A 17 -5.68 3.38 7.13
CA LYS A 17 -5.67 4.03 5.81
C LYS A 17 -5.13 5.44 5.91
N ASN A 18 -4.67 5.99 4.77
CA ASN A 18 -4.13 7.33 4.66
C ASN A 18 -3.01 7.63 5.65
N LEU A 19 -2.14 6.66 5.92
CA LEU A 19 -0.98 6.86 6.78
C LEU A 19 0.11 7.57 6.00
N SER A 20 0.74 8.56 6.63
CA SER A 20 2.05 9.04 6.17
C SER A 20 3.12 7.96 6.36
N LYS A 21 4.28 8.15 5.71
CA LYS A 21 5.40 7.20 5.81
C LYS A 21 5.85 6.98 7.26
N ASP A 22 6.00 8.04 8.04
CA ASP A 22 6.44 7.96 9.44
C ASP A 22 5.42 7.21 10.32
N GLU A 23 4.12 7.46 10.12
CA GLU A 23 3.05 6.76 10.82
C GLU A 23 3.01 5.28 10.43
N PHE A 24 3.19 4.97 9.15
CA PHE A 24 3.28 3.60 8.66
C PHE A 24 4.44 2.85 9.30
N GLU A 25 5.66 3.39 9.28
CA GLU A 25 6.83 2.72 9.84
C GLU A 25 6.67 2.43 11.35
N PHE A 26 6.10 3.38 12.10
CA PHE A 26 5.82 3.21 13.51
C PHE A 26 4.78 2.10 13.77
N VAL A 27 3.64 2.16 13.08
CA VAL A 27 2.55 1.19 13.27
C VAL A 27 2.96 -0.19 12.77
N TRP A 28 3.58 -0.27 11.59
CA TRP A 28 4.05 -1.51 10.99
C TRP A 28 5.08 -2.21 11.87
N GLY A 29 6.05 -1.48 12.45
CA GLY A 29 7.02 -2.05 13.37
C GLY A 29 6.38 -2.71 14.59
N LYS A 30 5.29 -2.14 15.12
CA LYS A 30 4.54 -2.73 16.25
C LYS A 30 3.67 -3.89 15.83
N LEU A 31 2.96 -3.76 14.70
CA LEU A 31 2.08 -4.81 14.17
C LEU A 31 2.87 -6.03 13.73
N TYR A 32 3.98 -5.86 13.02
CA TYR A 32 4.81 -6.96 12.54
C TYR A 32 5.28 -7.84 13.72
N ILE A 33 5.79 -7.22 14.79
CA ILE A 33 6.24 -7.96 15.98
C ILE A 33 5.07 -8.67 16.68
N SER A 34 3.90 -8.03 16.77
CA SER A 34 2.75 -8.60 17.48
C SER A 34 2.05 -9.70 16.66
N TYR A 35 1.81 -9.50 15.37
CA TYR A 35 0.99 -10.38 14.54
C TYR A 35 1.77 -11.55 13.92
N ILE A 36 3.04 -11.34 13.53
CA ILE A 36 3.87 -12.45 13.02
C ILE A 36 4.21 -13.42 14.15
N ASN A 37 4.56 -12.91 15.34
CA ASN A 37 4.87 -13.78 16.48
C ASN A 37 3.63 -14.43 17.09
N ALA A 38 2.48 -13.75 17.12
CA ALA A 38 1.30 -14.28 17.83
C ALA A 38 0.43 -15.21 16.97
N LEU A 39 0.35 -15.03 15.65
CA LEU A 39 -0.78 -15.57 14.90
C LEU A 39 -0.48 -16.22 13.55
N ASN A 40 0.75 -16.16 13.00
CA ASN A 40 1.08 -16.78 11.70
C ASN A 40 0.07 -16.38 10.60
N LYS A 41 -0.42 -15.13 10.67
CA LYS A 41 -1.50 -14.58 9.84
C LYS A 41 -0.92 -13.59 8.83
N GLU A 42 -1.60 -13.49 7.69
CA GLU A 42 -1.27 -12.59 6.59
C GLU A 42 -1.61 -11.14 6.95
N LEU A 43 -0.57 -10.34 7.20
CA LEU A 43 -0.60 -8.89 7.33
C LEU A 43 0.03 -8.30 6.06
N THR A 44 -0.69 -7.43 5.35
CA THR A 44 -0.24 -6.84 4.08
C THR A 44 -0.35 -5.32 4.12
N TYR A 45 0.41 -4.63 3.25
CA TYR A 45 0.33 -3.18 3.09
C TYR A 45 0.31 -2.80 1.61
N GLU A 46 -0.23 -1.62 1.34
CA GLU A 46 -0.29 -1.01 0.02
C GLU A 46 0.21 0.43 0.11
N LEU A 47 1.06 0.82 -0.84
CA LEU A 47 1.49 2.20 -1.02
C LEU A 47 0.71 2.80 -2.19
N VAL A 48 -0.03 3.88 -1.89
CA VAL A 48 -0.75 4.67 -2.87
C VAL A 48 0.04 5.94 -3.12
N SER A 49 0.70 6.01 -4.27
CA SER A 49 1.39 7.21 -4.73
C SER A 49 0.53 7.93 -5.76
N GLU A 50 0.26 9.22 -5.56
CA GLU A 50 -0.27 10.09 -6.62
C GLU A 50 0.85 10.44 -7.62
N SER A 51 1.41 9.42 -8.29
CA SER A 51 2.19 9.65 -9.50
C SER A 51 1.20 9.83 -10.65
N ASN A 52 1.17 11.08 -11.13
CA ASN A 52 0.58 11.55 -12.39
C ASN A 52 0.14 10.39 -13.30
N ILE A 53 -1.16 10.31 -13.61
CA ILE A 53 -1.70 9.42 -14.63
C ILE A 53 -0.94 9.72 -15.93
N MET A 54 0.14 8.99 -16.19
CA MET A 54 0.57 8.79 -17.56
C MET A 54 -0.45 7.83 -18.09
N GLU A 55 -1.41 8.39 -18.83
CA GLU A 55 -2.29 7.66 -19.72
C GLU A 55 -1.47 6.53 -20.34
N PRO A 56 -1.91 5.26 -20.27
CA PRO A 56 -1.32 4.27 -21.15
C PRO A 56 -1.56 4.83 -22.55
N ALA A 57 -0.51 5.31 -23.19
CA ALA A 57 -0.47 5.45 -24.63
C ALA A 57 -0.66 4.01 -25.15
N PHE A 58 -1.92 3.59 -25.23
CA PHE A 58 -2.37 2.54 -26.11
C PHE A 58 -1.93 3.03 -27.48
N ASN A 59 -0.73 2.62 -27.87
CA ASN A 59 -0.27 2.68 -29.23
C ASN A 59 -1.34 1.96 -30.03
N LEU A 60 -2.24 2.74 -30.64
CA LEU A 60 -3.12 2.28 -31.69
C LEU A 60 -2.21 1.62 -32.72
N GLU A 61 -2.29 0.30 -32.84
CA GLU A 61 -1.65 -0.44 -33.92
C GLU A 61 -2.09 0.17 -35.26
N PRO A 62 -1.19 0.51 -36.18
CA PRO A 62 -1.52 0.50 -37.60
C PRO A 62 -1.48 -0.96 -38.05
N SER A 63 -2.65 -1.51 -38.37
CA SER A 63 -2.79 -2.78 -39.07
C SER A 63 -2.06 -2.71 -40.42
N TYR A 64 -1.15 -3.65 -40.67
CA TYR A 64 -0.66 -3.98 -42.02
C TYR A 64 -0.40 -5.48 -42.14
#